data_AF-A0A7W4HVP3-F1
#
_entry.id   AF-A0A7W4HVP3-F1
#
_cell.length_a   1.000
_cell.length_b   1.000
_cell.length_c   1.000
_cell.angle_alpha   90.00
_cell.angle_beta   90.00
_cell.angle_gamma   90.00
#
_symmetry.space_group_name_H-M   'P 1'
#
loop_
_entity.id
_entity.type
_entity.pdbx_description
1 polymer ?
#
loop_
_entity_poly.entity_id
_entity_poly.type
_entity_poly.pdbx_seq_one_letter_code
_entity_poly.pdbx_strand_id
1 'polypeptide(L)'
;MGRFRIMQLPQSKARQTYIEQVKVIEANLKDATSGETNKSLLLLVQKRLDSLAEKYQFSEEIGTARYKLYELQALVHYFSGHDDALDFINQAIETRGETYAKAEKLKKQLSLGDSYLSKTTNPDKMTKQQRRDHKIGLEGWLALFIVGQFLALLITVFRFFGDGFTSSSDIDALNQYQAGLSDTLQALTTFENVAIFVYVALIITTLVLLFRNRKLAKPFAIATLIFAAVYGIIDYAIASSVFESSGLAGNAEIQSMMSKYSGDVGRAVIGAFIWVPYFLVSKRVKRTLTK
;
A
#
# COMPACT_ATOMS: atom_id res chain seq x y z
N MET A 1 -27.05 -8.66 -30.18
CA MET A 1 -25.84 -9.13 -29.46
C MET A 1 -26.16 -10.47 -28.82
N GLY A 2 -25.45 -11.52 -29.26
CA GLY A 2 -25.81 -12.92 -29.00
C GLY A 2 -25.62 -13.36 -27.56
N ARG A 3 -26.62 -14.07 -27.02
CA ARG A 3 -26.49 -14.86 -25.79
C ARG A 3 -25.53 -16.02 -26.05
N PHE A 4 -24.33 -15.97 -25.47
CA PHE A 4 -23.49 -17.16 -25.35
C PHE A 4 -24.22 -18.17 -24.46
N ARG A 5 -24.76 -19.23 -25.09
CA ARG A 5 -25.22 -20.43 -24.37
C ARG A 5 -24.02 -21.03 -23.66
N ILE A 6 -24.02 -21.01 -22.34
CA ILE A 6 -23.05 -21.73 -21.52
C ILE A 6 -23.22 -23.22 -21.86
N MET A 7 -22.27 -23.77 -22.61
CA MET A 7 -22.25 -25.18 -22.99
C MET A 7 -22.03 -25.99 -21.71
N GLN A 8 -23.10 -26.58 -21.16
CA GLN A 8 -22.95 -27.60 -20.14
C GLN A 8 -22.34 -28.82 -20.82
N LEU A 9 -21.02 -28.97 -20.72
CA LEU A 9 -20.32 -30.16 -21.20
C LEU A 9 -20.93 -31.41 -20.54
N PRO A 10 -21.05 -32.53 -21.29
CA PRO A 10 -21.61 -33.77 -20.79
C PRO A 10 -20.87 -34.23 -19.52
N GLN A 11 -21.57 -34.96 -18.64
CA GLN A 11 -21.08 -35.45 -17.34
C GLN A 11 -19.83 -36.34 -17.53
N SER A 12 -18.65 -35.72 -17.62
CA SER A 12 -17.39 -36.45 -17.69
C SER A 12 -17.16 -37.19 -16.36
N LYS A 13 -16.52 -38.37 -16.42
CA LYS A 13 -16.13 -39.12 -15.22
C LYS A 13 -15.32 -38.26 -14.25
N ALA A 14 -14.50 -37.33 -14.78
CA ALA A 14 -13.76 -36.34 -14.00
C ALA A 14 -14.69 -35.37 -13.25
N ARG A 15 -15.75 -34.87 -13.89
CA ARG A 15 -16.74 -33.98 -13.27
C ARG A 15 -17.56 -34.68 -12.19
N GLN A 16 -17.93 -35.95 -12.39
CA GLN A 16 -18.61 -36.75 -11.36
C GLN A 16 -17.72 -36.96 -10.14
N THR A 17 -16.46 -37.35 -10.37
CA THR A 17 -15.45 -37.52 -9.30
C THR A 17 -15.26 -36.22 -8.51
N TYR A 18 -15.17 -35.08 -9.21
CA TYR A 18 -15.08 -33.76 -8.56
C TYR A 18 -16.30 -33.47 -7.69
N ILE A 19 -17.52 -33.69 -8.19
CA ILE A 19 -18.76 -33.44 -7.43
C ILE A 19 -18.82 -34.31 -6.18
N GLU A 20 -18.43 -35.59 -6.27
CA GLU A 20 -18.38 -36.49 -5.11
C GLU A 20 -17.38 -36.00 -4.06
N GLN A 21 -16.18 -35.59 -4.47
CA GLN A 21 -15.18 -35.05 -3.57
C GLN A 21 -15.65 -33.74 -2.90
N VAL A 22 -16.28 -32.85 -3.67
CA VAL A 22 -16.89 -31.62 -3.13
C VAL A 22 -17.95 -31.94 -2.07
N LYS A 23 -18.83 -32.92 -2.30
CA LYS A 23 -19.85 -33.33 -1.33
C LYS A 23 -19.25 -33.84 -0.01
N VAL A 24 -18.20 -34.65 -0.10
CA VAL A 24 -17.48 -35.15 1.08
C VAL A 24 -16.85 -34.00 1.87
N ILE A 25 -16.21 -33.06 1.17
CA ILE A 25 -15.60 -31.88 1.80
C ILE A 25 -16.67 -30.99 2.43
N GLU A 26 -17.81 -30.78 1.78
CA GLU A 26 -18.92 -29.99 2.30
C GLU A 26 -19.51 -30.62 3.58
N ALA A 27 -19.66 -31.95 3.62
CA ALA A 27 -20.09 -32.67 4.81
C ALA A 27 -19.09 -32.50 5.97
N ASN A 28 -17.80 -32.73 5.70
CA ASN A 28 -16.75 -32.56 6.71
C ASN A 28 -16.66 -31.12 7.23
N LEU A 29 -16.85 -30.13 6.35
CA LEU A 29 -16.88 -28.72 6.74
C LEU A 29 -18.08 -28.42 7.63
N LYS A 30 -19.25 -28.97 7.30
CA LYS A 30 -20.44 -28.86 8.14
C LYS A 30 -20.19 -29.47 9.52
N ASP A 31 -19.58 -30.65 9.59
CA ASP A 31 -19.26 -31.30 10.87
C ASP A 31 -18.22 -30.49 11.66
N ALA A 32 -17.22 -29.94 10.99
CA ALA A 32 -16.19 -29.09 11.61
C ALA A 32 -16.73 -27.76 12.16
N THR A 33 -17.91 -27.33 11.69
CA THR A 33 -18.52 -26.02 12.01
C THR A 33 -19.85 -26.15 12.77
N SER A 34 -20.31 -27.38 13.05
CA SER A 34 -21.54 -27.64 13.80
C SER A 34 -21.28 -27.56 15.30
N GLY A 35 -21.55 -26.38 15.89
CA GLY A 35 -21.32 -26.12 17.31
C GLY A 35 -20.05 -25.30 17.53
N GLU A 36 -19.17 -25.74 18.44
CA GLU A 36 -17.84 -25.15 18.57
C GLU A 36 -16.96 -25.59 17.40
N THR A 37 -16.32 -24.61 16.75
CA THR A 37 -15.48 -24.84 15.58
C THR A 37 -14.32 -25.80 15.89
N ASN A 38 -14.33 -26.98 15.28
CA ASN A 38 -13.26 -27.96 15.43
C ASN A 38 -12.08 -27.64 14.50
N LYS A 39 -11.06 -26.99 15.05
CA LYS A 39 -9.85 -26.57 14.33
C LYS A 39 -9.11 -27.73 13.65
N SER A 40 -9.07 -28.92 14.27
CA SER A 40 -8.38 -30.08 13.71
C SER A 40 -9.07 -30.60 12.45
N LEU A 41 -10.41 -30.64 12.46
CA LEU A 41 -11.21 -31.01 11.30
C LEU A 41 -11.15 -29.93 10.21
N LEU A 42 -11.15 -28.65 10.56
CA LEU A 42 -10.97 -27.57 9.59
C LEU A 42 -9.63 -27.67 8.84
N LEU A 43 -8.53 -27.98 9.53
CA LEU A 43 -7.23 -28.18 8.88
C LEU A 43 -7.25 -29.39 7.91
N LEU A 44 -7.98 -30.45 8.27
CA LEU A 44 -8.16 -31.60 7.38
C LEU A 44 -8.98 -31.22 6.14
N VAL A 45 -10.05 -30.45 6.32
CA VAL A 45 -10.88 -29.93 5.22
C VAL A 45 -10.05 -29.03 4.31
N GLN A 46 -9.23 -28.14 4.87
CA GLN A 46 -8.32 -27.27 4.11
C GLN A 46 -7.37 -28.08 3.25
N LYS A 47 -6.66 -29.06 3.83
CA LYS A 47 -5.76 -29.95 3.06
C LYS A 47 -6.46 -30.68 1.92
N ARG A 48 -7.69 -31.13 2.12
CA ARG A 48 -8.49 -31.77 1.06
C ARG A 48 -8.88 -30.80 -0.03
N LEU A 49 -9.24 -29.56 0.32
CA LEU A 49 -9.52 -28.50 -0.65
C LEU A 49 -8.29 -28.11 -1.45
N ASP A 50 -7.13 -28.01 -0.82
CA ASP A 50 -5.87 -27.67 -1.50
C ASP A 50 -5.50 -28.74 -2.53
N SER A 51 -5.62 -30.02 -2.16
CA SER A 51 -5.41 -31.14 -3.09
C SER A 51 -6.44 -31.16 -4.23
N LEU A 52 -7.71 -30.85 -3.93
CA LEU A 52 -8.75 -30.74 -4.96
C LEU A 52 -8.49 -29.56 -5.91
N ALA A 53 -8.02 -28.43 -5.36
CA ALA A 53 -7.69 -27.24 -6.13
C ALA A 53 -6.51 -27.48 -7.07
N GLU A 54 -5.44 -28.10 -6.58
CA GLU A 54 -4.26 -28.45 -7.38
C GLU A 54 -4.65 -29.22 -8.65
N LYS A 55 -5.63 -30.13 -8.54
CA LYS A 55 -6.07 -30.96 -9.65
C LYS A 55 -7.10 -30.30 -10.57
N TYR A 56 -8.02 -29.50 -10.02
CA TYR A 56 -9.23 -29.09 -10.76
C TYR A 56 -9.43 -27.57 -10.91
N GLN A 57 -8.65 -26.72 -10.25
CA GLN A 57 -8.87 -25.26 -10.27
C GLN A 57 -8.80 -24.65 -11.67
N PHE A 58 -7.94 -25.19 -12.55
CA PHE A 58 -7.77 -24.75 -13.94
C PHE A 58 -8.41 -25.69 -14.96
N SER A 59 -9.10 -26.75 -14.52
CA SER A 59 -9.65 -27.78 -15.41
C SER A 59 -10.88 -27.27 -16.17
N GLU A 60 -10.77 -27.14 -17.49
CA GLU A 60 -11.89 -26.77 -18.37
C GLU A 60 -13.01 -27.81 -18.34
N GLU A 61 -12.69 -29.10 -18.15
CA GLU A 61 -13.67 -30.19 -18.07
C GLU A 61 -14.69 -30.03 -16.92
N ILE A 62 -14.30 -29.34 -15.85
CA ILE A 62 -15.19 -29.06 -14.70
C ILE A 62 -16.07 -27.84 -14.99
N GLY A 63 -15.61 -26.94 -15.87
CA GLY A 63 -16.33 -25.75 -16.29
C GLY A 63 -16.66 -24.83 -15.12
N THR A 64 -17.91 -24.36 -15.07
CA THR A 64 -18.38 -23.46 -14.02
C THR A 64 -18.55 -24.15 -12.66
N ALA A 65 -18.62 -25.48 -12.59
CA ALA A 65 -18.79 -26.21 -11.33
C ALA A 65 -17.62 -26.01 -10.34
N ARG A 66 -16.50 -25.46 -10.82
CA ARG A 66 -15.37 -24.99 -10.01
C ARG A 66 -15.75 -23.93 -8.97
N TYR A 67 -16.86 -23.20 -9.16
CA TYR A 67 -17.31 -22.21 -8.18
C TYR A 67 -17.47 -22.79 -6.76
N LYS A 68 -17.82 -24.09 -6.66
CA LYS A 68 -17.97 -24.79 -5.38
C LYS A 68 -16.67 -24.95 -4.61
N LEU A 69 -15.56 -25.18 -5.31
CA LEU A 69 -14.23 -25.22 -4.72
C LEU A 69 -13.93 -23.88 -4.02
N TYR A 70 -14.11 -22.78 -4.75
CA TYR A 70 -13.86 -21.43 -4.23
C TYR A 70 -14.83 -21.05 -3.11
N GLU A 71 -16.10 -21.45 -3.17
CA GLU A 71 -17.06 -21.25 -2.07
C GLU A 71 -16.61 -21.97 -0.79
N LEU A 72 -16.18 -23.23 -0.90
CA LEU A 72 -15.72 -24.01 0.24
C LEU A 72 -14.41 -23.48 0.82
N GLN A 73 -13.48 -23.04 -0.04
CA GLN A 73 -12.28 -22.33 0.40
C GLN A 73 -12.65 -21.06 1.16
N ALA A 74 -13.56 -20.24 0.64
CA ALA A 74 -14.03 -19.04 1.32
C ALA A 74 -14.60 -19.34 2.71
N LEU A 75 -15.40 -20.41 2.85
CA LEU A 75 -15.96 -20.82 4.14
C LEU A 75 -14.88 -21.31 5.12
N VAL A 76 -13.92 -22.12 4.67
CA VAL A 76 -12.81 -22.57 5.51
C VAL A 76 -12.00 -21.38 6.02
N HIS A 77 -11.65 -20.44 5.15
CA HIS A 77 -10.94 -19.22 5.55
C HIS A 77 -11.78 -18.37 6.52
N TYR A 78 -13.09 -18.24 6.29
CA TYR A 78 -14.00 -17.54 7.18
C TYR A 78 -14.03 -18.15 8.59
N PHE A 79 -14.22 -19.47 8.71
CA PHE A 79 -14.26 -20.15 10.01
C PHE A 79 -12.89 -20.26 10.68
N SER A 80 -11.80 -20.21 9.90
CA SER A 80 -10.43 -20.18 10.41
C SER A 80 -9.98 -18.78 10.84
N GLY A 81 -10.75 -17.73 10.54
CA GLY A 81 -10.39 -16.35 10.81
C GLY A 81 -9.31 -15.78 9.88
N HIS A 82 -9.16 -16.36 8.68
CA HIS A 82 -8.23 -15.88 7.67
C HIS A 82 -8.90 -14.85 6.74
N ASP A 83 -8.15 -13.82 6.36
CA ASP A 83 -8.64 -12.69 5.56
C ASP A 83 -8.93 -13.01 4.08
N ASP A 84 -8.45 -14.16 3.59
CA ASP A 84 -8.52 -14.52 2.16
C ASP A 84 -9.92 -15.01 1.73
N ALA A 85 -10.84 -15.18 2.70
CA ALA A 85 -12.21 -15.62 2.44
C ALA A 85 -12.95 -14.73 1.42
N LEU A 86 -12.68 -13.43 1.41
CA LEU A 86 -13.31 -12.48 0.50
C LEU A 86 -12.80 -12.63 -0.94
N ASP A 87 -11.52 -12.97 -1.13
CA ASP A 87 -10.94 -13.15 -2.46
C ASP A 87 -11.52 -14.43 -3.09
N PHE A 88 -11.60 -15.52 -2.31
CA PHE A 88 -12.24 -16.76 -2.75
C PHE A 88 -13.74 -16.61 -3.05
N ILE A 89 -14.50 -15.84 -2.26
CA ILE A 89 -15.93 -15.69 -2.53
C ILE A 89 -16.20 -14.84 -3.78
N ASN A 90 -15.34 -13.87 -4.08
CA ASN A 90 -15.42 -13.12 -5.35
C ASN A 90 -15.11 -14.04 -6.54
N GLN A 91 -14.07 -14.87 -6.42
CA GLN A 91 -13.72 -15.86 -7.45
C GLN A 91 -14.87 -16.86 -7.68
N ALA A 92 -15.57 -17.28 -6.62
CA ALA A 92 -16.74 -18.15 -6.75
C ALA A 92 -17.88 -17.49 -7.54
N ILE A 93 -18.16 -16.21 -7.29
CA ILE A 93 -19.20 -15.46 -8.00
C ILE A 93 -18.84 -15.31 -9.48
N GLU A 94 -17.60 -14.90 -9.80
CA GLU A 94 -17.13 -14.77 -11.18
C GLU A 94 -17.15 -16.11 -11.93
N THR A 95 -16.62 -17.17 -11.32
CA THR A 95 -16.54 -18.50 -11.94
C THR A 95 -17.91 -19.09 -12.24
N ARG A 96 -18.92 -18.74 -11.42
CA ARG A 96 -20.30 -19.19 -11.65
C ARG A 96 -20.99 -18.41 -12.77
N GLY A 97 -20.68 -17.13 -12.93
CA GLY A 97 -21.22 -16.26 -14.00
C GLY A 97 -22.70 -15.90 -13.88
N GLU A 98 -23.39 -16.35 -12.83
CA GLU A 98 -24.80 -16.07 -12.55
C GLU A 98 -24.98 -15.65 -11.09
N THR A 99 -26.11 -15.00 -10.78
CA THR A 99 -26.43 -14.54 -9.42
C THR A 99 -26.39 -15.70 -8.43
N TYR A 100 -25.60 -15.53 -7.36
CA TYR A 100 -25.42 -16.56 -6.35
C TYR A 100 -25.71 -16.02 -4.95
N ALA A 101 -26.98 -16.05 -4.58
CA ALA A 101 -27.48 -15.47 -3.33
C ALA A 101 -26.71 -15.92 -2.07
N LYS A 102 -26.26 -17.18 -2.01
CA LYS A 102 -25.48 -17.69 -0.86
C LYS A 102 -24.10 -17.04 -0.81
N ALA A 103 -23.38 -16.94 -1.93
CA ALA A 103 -22.08 -16.28 -1.99
C ALA A 103 -22.20 -14.76 -1.80
N GLU A 104 -23.26 -14.13 -2.31
CA GLU A 104 -23.50 -12.70 -2.06
C GLU A 104 -23.81 -12.40 -0.59
N LYS A 105 -24.59 -13.27 0.07
CA LYS A 105 -24.83 -13.17 1.51
C LYS A 105 -23.52 -13.32 2.29
N LEU A 106 -22.69 -14.31 1.94
CA LEU A 106 -21.39 -14.52 2.57
C LEU A 106 -20.44 -13.35 2.30
N LYS A 107 -20.38 -12.84 1.06
CA LYS A 107 -19.64 -11.64 0.68
C LYS A 107 -20.07 -10.42 1.48
N LYS A 108 -21.38 -10.24 1.69
CA LYS A 108 -21.91 -9.17 2.54
C LYS A 108 -21.53 -9.34 4.01
N GLN A 109 -21.52 -10.56 4.53
CA GLN A 109 -21.05 -10.85 5.89
C GLN A 109 -19.54 -10.66 6.04
N LEU A 110 -18.75 -11.01 5.03
CA LEU A 110 -17.30 -10.83 4.99
C LEU A 110 -16.90 -9.36 4.83
N SER A 111 -17.59 -8.61 3.97
CA SER A 111 -17.36 -7.18 3.78
C SER A 111 -17.83 -6.36 4.99
N LEU A 112 -18.92 -6.78 5.64
CA LEU A 112 -19.30 -6.29 6.95
C LEU A 112 -18.31 -6.77 8.02
N GLY A 113 -17.66 -7.92 7.87
CA GLY A 113 -16.64 -8.47 8.76
C GLY A 113 -15.34 -7.64 8.80
N ASP A 114 -14.86 -7.15 7.65
CA ASP A 114 -13.77 -6.16 7.60
C ASP A 114 -14.18 -4.83 8.29
N SER A 115 -15.46 -4.47 8.21
CA SER A 115 -16.05 -3.35 8.95
C SER A 115 -16.26 -3.69 10.44
N TYR A 116 -16.62 -4.92 10.80
CA TYR A 116 -16.89 -5.36 12.17
C TYR A 116 -15.60 -5.59 12.95
N LEU A 117 -14.55 -6.18 12.36
CA LEU A 117 -13.22 -6.27 12.96
C LEU A 117 -12.64 -4.89 13.29
N SER A 118 -12.97 -3.86 12.50
CA SER A 118 -12.60 -2.47 12.79
C SER A 118 -13.59 -1.73 13.71
N LYS A 119 -14.80 -2.25 13.95
CA LYS A 119 -15.84 -1.61 14.79
C LYS A 119 -16.08 -2.27 16.15
N THR A 120 -15.74 -3.55 16.33
CA THR A 120 -15.98 -4.31 17.58
C THR A 120 -14.71 -4.83 18.25
N THR A 121 -13.57 -4.86 17.56
CA THR A 121 -12.27 -5.19 18.19
C THR A 121 -11.53 -3.90 18.48
N ASN A 122 -11.55 -3.46 19.73
CA ASN A 122 -10.65 -2.39 20.14
C ASN A 122 -9.20 -2.91 19.95
N PRO A 123 -8.39 -2.33 19.05
CA PRO A 123 -7.02 -2.80 18.83
C PRO A 123 -6.21 -2.79 20.14
N ASP A 124 -6.56 -1.92 21.09
CA ASP A 124 -5.94 -1.80 22.41
C ASP A 124 -6.16 -3.04 23.31
N LYS A 125 -7.13 -3.92 22.97
CA LYS A 125 -7.42 -5.17 23.70
C LYS A 125 -6.88 -6.45 23.02
N MET A 126 -6.22 -6.32 21.85
CA MET A 126 -5.67 -7.47 21.13
C MET A 126 -4.26 -7.84 21.64
N THR A 127 -3.97 -9.13 21.71
CA THR A 127 -2.60 -9.61 21.97
C THR A 127 -1.68 -9.26 20.80
N LYS A 128 -0.36 -9.15 21.06
CA LYS A 128 0.64 -8.81 20.02
C LYS A 128 0.61 -9.77 18.83
N GLN A 129 0.35 -11.05 19.08
CA GLN A 129 0.27 -12.09 18.04
C GLN A 129 -0.98 -11.91 17.18
N GLN A 130 -2.14 -11.66 17.78
CA GLN A 130 -3.38 -11.36 17.04
C GLN A 130 -3.25 -10.09 16.19
N ARG A 131 -2.56 -9.04 16.67
CA ARG A 131 -2.31 -7.84 15.86
C ARG A 131 -1.46 -8.14 14.62
N ARG A 132 -0.45 -9.01 14.76
CA ARG A 132 0.41 -9.44 13.64
C ARG A 132 -0.35 -10.23 12.60
N ASP A 133 -1.17 -11.18 13.03
CA ASP A 133 -1.99 -12.02 12.13
C ASP A 133 -2.95 -11.15 11.31
N HIS A 134 -3.55 -10.13 11.92
CA HIS A 134 -4.45 -9.19 11.24
C HIS A 134 -3.73 -8.07 10.46
N LYS A 135 -2.38 -8.08 10.44
CA LYS A 135 -1.54 -7.05 9.81
C LYS A 135 -1.81 -5.63 10.36
N ILE A 136 -2.09 -5.52 11.66
CA ILE A 136 -2.34 -4.26 12.37
C ILE A 136 -1.05 -3.86 13.10
N GLY A 137 -0.48 -2.70 12.75
CA GLY A 137 0.68 -2.14 13.44
C GLY A 137 1.76 -1.60 12.49
N LEU A 138 2.66 -0.81 13.06
CA LEU A 138 3.80 -0.15 12.39
C LEU A 138 4.95 -1.15 12.14
N GLU A 139 4.66 -2.23 11.40
CA GLU A 139 5.62 -3.29 11.05
C GLU A 139 5.76 -3.44 9.52
N GLY A 140 6.82 -4.13 9.07
CA GLY A 140 7.06 -4.44 7.67
C GLY A 140 7.37 -3.19 6.82
N TRP A 141 6.78 -3.10 5.63
CA TRP A 141 6.99 -1.99 4.70
C TRP A 141 6.67 -0.60 5.30
N LEU A 142 5.70 -0.51 6.20
CA LEU A 142 5.38 0.76 6.87
C LEU A 142 6.49 1.20 7.84
N ALA A 143 7.17 0.25 8.48
CA ALA A 143 8.32 0.56 9.33
C ALA A 143 9.51 1.09 8.51
N LEU A 144 9.77 0.54 7.33
CA LEU A 144 10.80 1.05 6.41
C LEU A 144 10.52 2.50 6.00
N PHE A 145 9.26 2.83 5.72
CA PHE A 145 8.87 4.20 5.43
C PHE A 145 9.16 5.14 6.62
N ILE A 146 8.78 4.73 7.84
CA ILE A 146 8.99 5.53 9.06
C ILE A 146 10.49 5.78 9.29
N VAL A 147 11.31 4.75 9.19
CA VAL A 147 12.78 4.88 9.31
C VAL A 147 13.32 5.81 8.24
N GLY A 148 12.84 5.70 7.00
CA GLY A 148 13.20 6.61 5.91
C GLY A 148 12.84 8.07 6.22
N GLN A 149 11.67 8.33 6.82
CA GLN A 149 11.28 9.69 7.22
C GLN A 149 12.13 10.24 8.37
N PHE A 150 12.52 9.40 9.34
CA PHE A 150 13.48 9.83 10.37
C PHE A 150 14.84 10.17 9.78
N LEU A 151 15.34 9.34 8.86
CA LEU A 151 16.62 9.60 8.20
C LEU A 151 16.56 10.87 7.35
N ALA A 152 15.46 11.08 6.61
CA ALA A 152 15.23 12.30 5.85
C ALA A 152 15.25 13.53 6.76
N LEU A 153 14.51 13.49 7.88
CA LEU A 153 14.50 14.58 8.86
C LEU A 153 15.91 14.87 9.41
N LEU A 154 16.66 13.83 9.80
CA LEU A 154 18.02 13.99 10.32
C LEU A 154 18.96 14.58 9.27
N ILE A 155 18.90 14.11 8.02
CA ILE A 155 19.72 14.62 6.93
C ILE A 155 19.36 16.08 6.62
N THR A 156 18.07 16.42 6.56
CA THR A 156 17.62 17.80 6.31
C THR A 156 18.10 18.73 7.41
N VAL A 157 17.95 18.32 8.68
CA VAL A 157 18.43 19.11 9.83
C VAL A 157 19.96 19.24 9.80
N PHE A 158 20.68 18.16 9.54
CA PHE A 158 22.14 18.17 9.45
C PHE A 158 22.65 19.10 8.33
N ARG A 159 22.07 19.02 7.13
CA ARG A 159 22.41 19.92 6.01
C ARG A 159 22.07 21.37 6.36
N PHE A 160 20.90 21.61 6.95
CA PHE A 160 20.47 22.94 7.37
C PHE A 160 21.43 23.60 8.37
N PHE A 161 21.95 22.86 9.35
CA PHE A 161 22.93 23.38 10.31
C PHE A 161 24.37 23.36 9.80
N GLY A 162 24.70 22.50 8.83
CA GLY A 162 26.03 22.40 8.24
C GLY A 162 26.30 23.46 7.17
N ASP A 163 25.32 23.70 6.30
CA ASP A 163 25.42 24.68 5.21
C ASP A 163 24.99 26.09 5.68
N GLY A 164 24.30 26.19 6.82
CA GLY A 164 23.83 27.43 7.42
C GLY A 164 22.65 28.05 6.67
N PHE A 165 22.11 29.15 7.22
CA PHE A 165 21.24 30.04 6.45
C PHE A 165 22.12 30.85 5.50
N THR A 166 21.77 30.92 4.21
CA THR A 166 22.20 32.04 3.38
C THR A 166 21.56 33.29 3.94
N SER A 167 22.36 34.06 4.66
CA SER A 167 21.93 35.28 5.33
C SER A 167 21.84 36.43 4.33
N SER A 168 21.11 37.49 4.66
CA SER A 168 21.11 38.72 3.87
C SER A 168 22.54 39.26 3.65
N SER A 169 23.45 39.05 4.61
CA SER A 169 24.87 39.41 4.47
C SER A 169 25.65 38.59 3.42
N ASP A 170 25.29 37.33 3.19
CA ASP A 170 25.93 36.51 2.14
C ASP A 170 25.49 36.95 0.74
N ILE A 171 24.22 37.39 0.64
CA ILE A 171 23.66 37.97 -0.58
C ILE A 171 24.25 39.36 -0.84
N ASP A 172 24.46 40.18 0.20
CA ASP A 172 25.14 41.48 0.09
C ASP A 172 26.60 41.34 -0.39
N ALA A 173 27.30 40.29 0.02
CA ALA A 173 28.65 39.98 -0.45
C ALA A 173 28.66 39.56 -1.95
N LEU A 174 27.68 38.76 -2.38
CA LEU A 174 27.48 38.41 -3.80
C LEU A 174 27.08 39.63 -4.65
N ASN A 175 26.30 40.56 -4.09
CA ASN A 175 25.88 41.79 -4.74
C ASN A 175 27.01 42.76 -5.03
N GLN A 176 28.06 42.76 -4.20
CA GLN A 176 29.28 43.52 -4.49
C GLN A 176 30.04 42.96 -5.71
N TYR A 177 29.80 41.69 -6.06
CA TYR A 177 30.49 41.00 -7.16
C TYR A 177 29.73 41.11 -8.49
N GLN A 178 28.39 41.19 -8.48
CA GLN A 178 27.58 41.32 -9.70
C GLN A 178 26.27 42.08 -9.46
N ALA A 179 26.18 43.31 -9.99
CA ALA A 179 25.00 44.15 -9.85
C ALA A 179 23.78 43.57 -10.59
N GLY A 180 22.64 43.46 -9.90
CA GLY A 180 21.34 43.04 -10.48
C GLY A 180 20.89 41.60 -10.18
N LEU A 181 21.73 40.75 -9.56
CA LEU A 181 21.31 39.42 -9.09
C LEU A 181 20.63 39.42 -7.71
N SER A 182 20.79 40.50 -6.94
CA SER A 182 20.31 40.69 -5.56
C SER A 182 18.91 40.16 -5.29
N ASP A 183 17.92 40.77 -5.94
CA ASP A 183 16.52 40.59 -5.54
C ASP A 183 16.02 39.20 -5.94
N THR A 184 16.53 38.67 -7.05
CA THR A 184 16.23 37.32 -7.53
C THR A 184 16.86 36.25 -6.62
N LEU A 185 18.12 36.42 -6.22
CA LEU A 185 18.79 35.47 -5.31
C LEU A 185 18.21 35.53 -3.90
N GLN A 186 17.83 36.72 -3.42
CA GLN A 186 17.19 36.87 -2.12
C GLN A 186 15.78 36.25 -2.10
N ALA A 187 14.99 36.47 -3.16
CA ALA A 187 13.69 35.82 -3.30
C ALA A 187 13.82 34.29 -3.37
N LEU A 188 14.79 33.78 -4.13
CA LEU A 188 15.07 32.35 -4.25
C LEU A 188 15.47 31.73 -2.91
N THR A 189 16.44 32.34 -2.23
CA THR A 189 16.91 31.91 -0.90
C THR A 189 15.77 31.91 0.13
N THR A 190 14.92 32.94 0.11
CA THR A 190 13.77 33.03 1.01
C THR A 190 12.76 31.92 0.72
N PHE A 191 12.50 31.65 -0.55
CA PHE A 191 11.63 30.56 -0.99
C PHE A 191 12.16 29.19 -0.55
N GLU A 192 13.45 28.90 -0.74
CA GLU A 192 14.10 27.65 -0.33
C GLU A 192 13.98 27.44 1.18
N ASN A 193 14.29 28.46 1.98
CA ASN A 193 14.17 28.40 3.43
C ASN A 193 12.74 28.08 3.88
N VAL A 194 11.74 28.79 3.32
CA VAL A 194 10.32 28.53 3.61
C VAL A 194 9.93 27.11 3.21
N ALA A 195 10.38 26.62 2.04
CA ALA A 195 10.08 25.28 1.58
C ALA A 195 10.68 24.20 2.49
N ILE A 196 11.90 24.41 3.00
CA ILE A 196 12.53 23.51 3.99
C ILE A 196 11.69 23.47 5.27
N PHE A 197 11.23 24.62 5.78
CA PHE A 197 10.36 24.66 6.97
C PHE A 197 9.05 23.91 6.75
N VAL A 198 8.40 24.13 5.60
CA VAL A 198 7.18 23.41 5.22
C VAL A 198 7.44 21.91 5.14
N TYR A 199 8.56 21.50 4.53
CA TYR A 199 8.92 20.09 4.40
C TYR A 199 9.15 19.42 5.76
N VAL A 200 9.91 20.06 6.64
CA VAL A 200 10.16 19.59 8.00
C VAL A 200 8.85 19.47 8.79
N ALA A 201 7.98 20.48 8.70
CA ALA A 201 6.66 20.45 9.33
C ALA A 201 5.80 19.28 8.82
N LEU A 202 5.83 19.01 7.52
CA LEU A 202 5.13 17.88 6.89
C LEU A 202 5.68 16.53 7.38
N ILE A 203 6.99 16.36 7.46
CA ILE A 203 7.61 15.13 7.96
C ILE A 203 7.23 14.90 9.42
N ILE A 204 7.40 15.90 10.29
CA ILE A 204 7.08 15.80 11.72
C ILE A 204 5.60 15.46 11.90
N THR A 205 4.72 16.16 11.18
CA THR A 205 3.27 15.91 11.24
C THR A 205 2.93 14.49 10.79
N THR A 206 3.54 14.03 9.69
CA THR A 206 3.37 12.66 9.18
C THR A 206 3.79 11.63 10.23
N LEU A 207 4.97 11.79 10.84
CA LEU A 207 5.48 10.88 11.87
C LEU A 207 4.54 10.85 13.08
N VAL A 208 4.13 12.02 13.59
CA VAL A 208 3.18 12.12 14.73
C VAL A 208 1.86 11.43 14.40
N LEU A 209 1.31 11.65 13.21
CA LEU A 209 0.05 11.03 12.80
C LEU A 209 0.19 9.50 12.62
N LEU A 210 1.32 9.01 12.10
CA LEU A 210 1.62 7.58 11.97
C LEU A 210 1.72 6.91 13.34
N PHE A 211 2.46 7.49 14.29
CA PHE A 211 2.57 6.94 15.65
C PHE A 211 1.24 6.99 16.42
N ARG A 212 0.39 7.97 16.12
CA ARG A 212 -0.96 8.07 16.68
C ARG A 212 -1.99 7.20 15.93
N ASN A 213 -1.58 6.45 14.92
CA ASN A 213 -2.43 5.59 14.10
C ASN A 213 -3.64 6.32 13.50
N ARG A 214 -3.47 7.61 13.13
CA ARG A 214 -4.54 8.46 12.63
C ARG A 214 -4.80 8.22 11.14
N LYS A 215 -6.06 8.25 10.71
CA LYS A 215 -6.47 8.20 9.30
C LYS A 215 -5.83 9.30 8.45
N LEU A 216 -5.60 10.46 9.06
CA LEU A 216 -4.93 11.60 8.43
C LEU A 216 -3.45 11.34 8.12
N ALA A 217 -2.82 10.30 8.69
CA ALA A 217 -1.43 10.01 8.39
C ALA A 217 -1.21 9.65 6.91
N LYS A 218 -2.21 9.03 6.26
CA LYS A 218 -2.17 8.68 4.83
C LYS A 218 -2.07 9.92 3.93
N PRO A 219 -3.00 10.89 3.95
CA PRO A 219 -2.91 12.07 3.09
C PRO A 219 -1.66 12.90 3.40
N PHE A 220 -1.22 13.00 4.65
CA PHE A 220 0.02 13.72 5.00
C PHE A 220 1.28 13.01 4.48
N ALA A 221 1.36 11.67 4.55
CA ALA A 221 2.48 10.93 3.97
C ALA A 221 2.55 11.12 2.45
N ILE A 222 1.40 11.07 1.76
CA ILE A 222 1.32 11.33 0.32
C ILE A 222 1.71 12.78 0.00
N ALA A 223 1.19 13.74 0.75
CA ALA A 223 1.52 15.16 0.58
C ALA A 223 3.03 15.41 0.77
N THR A 224 3.65 14.78 1.77
CA THR A 224 5.09 14.89 2.04
C THR A 224 5.92 14.35 0.86
N LEU A 225 5.53 13.20 0.31
CA LEU A 225 6.22 12.59 -0.84
C LEU A 225 6.08 13.43 -2.12
N ILE A 226 4.86 13.90 -2.40
CA ILE A 226 4.57 14.76 -3.55
C ILE A 226 5.30 16.09 -3.40
N PHE A 227 5.25 16.70 -2.22
CA PHE A 227 5.95 17.95 -1.94
C PHE A 227 7.46 17.80 -2.20
N ALA A 228 8.10 16.76 -1.65
CA ALA A 228 9.54 16.51 -1.87
C ALA A 228 9.89 16.36 -3.36
N ALA A 229 9.09 15.59 -4.12
CA ALA A 229 9.32 15.37 -5.54
C ALA A 229 9.10 16.66 -6.36
N VAL A 230 7.99 17.35 -6.15
CA VAL A 230 7.63 18.56 -6.90
C VAL A 230 8.59 19.70 -6.57
N TYR A 231 8.88 19.92 -5.28
CA TYR A 231 9.84 20.92 -4.85
C TYR A 231 11.22 20.66 -5.46
N GLY A 232 11.74 19.44 -5.34
CA GLY A 232 13.05 19.11 -5.91
C GLY A 232 13.14 19.31 -7.42
N ILE A 233 12.06 19.03 -8.17
CA ILE A 233 12.02 19.31 -9.62
C ILE A 233 12.07 20.81 -9.90
N ILE A 234 11.24 21.60 -9.20
CA ILE A 234 11.16 23.05 -9.38
C ILE A 234 12.50 23.69 -9.04
N ASP A 235 13.06 23.33 -7.89
CA ASP A 235 14.29 23.90 -7.37
C ASP A 235 15.50 23.55 -8.25
N TYR A 236 15.61 22.29 -8.70
CA TYR A 236 16.61 21.90 -9.71
C TYR A 236 16.46 22.68 -11.02
N ALA A 237 15.23 22.88 -11.51
CA ALA A 237 14.99 23.62 -12.74
C ALA A 237 15.38 25.10 -12.62
N ILE A 238 15.08 25.73 -11.47
CA ILE A 238 15.49 27.11 -11.20
C ILE A 238 17.01 27.19 -11.11
N ALA A 239 17.66 26.31 -10.34
CA ALA A 239 19.11 26.28 -10.21
C ALA A 239 19.80 26.09 -11.57
N SER A 240 19.31 25.18 -12.41
CA SER A 240 19.82 24.98 -13.78
C SER A 240 19.72 26.26 -14.61
N SER A 241 18.57 26.93 -14.56
CA SER A 241 18.35 28.18 -15.30
C SER A 241 19.26 29.32 -14.82
N VAL A 242 19.48 29.43 -13.51
CA VAL A 242 20.38 30.44 -12.91
C VAL A 242 21.83 30.19 -13.34
N PHE A 243 22.31 28.95 -13.29
CA PHE A 243 23.69 28.64 -13.69
C PHE A 243 23.93 28.77 -15.19
N GLU A 244 22.95 28.41 -16.02
CA GLU A 244 23.02 28.63 -17.48
C GLU A 244 23.06 30.12 -17.83
N SER A 245 22.15 30.91 -17.27
CA SER A 245 22.09 32.36 -17.53
C SER A 245 23.30 33.13 -17.01
N SER A 246 23.96 32.62 -15.96
CA SER A 246 25.20 33.20 -15.41
C SER A 246 26.46 32.78 -16.18
N GLY A 247 26.34 31.93 -17.21
CA GLY A 247 27.49 31.40 -17.96
C GLY A 247 28.33 30.38 -17.18
N LEU A 248 27.82 29.90 -16.05
CA LEU A 248 28.53 29.04 -15.09
C LEU A 248 28.28 27.54 -15.33
N ALA A 249 27.36 27.18 -16.24
CA ALA A 249 27.02 25.79 -16.54
C ALA A 249 28.19 24.92 -17.03
N GLY A 250 29.25 25.53 -17.59
CA GLY A 250 30.46 24.83 -18.04
C GLY A 250 31.49 24.56 -16.93
N ASN A 251 31.28 25.05 -15.71
CA ASN A 251 32.19 24.82 -14.59
C ASN A 251 32.05 23.37 -14.08
N ALA A 252 33.17 22.64 -13.98
CA ALA A 252 33.20 21.24 -13.59
C ALA A 252 32.64 20.99 -12.16
N GLU A 253 32.86 21.92 -11.22
CA GLU A 253 32.34 21.83 -9.86
C GLU A 253 30.81 21.97 -9.85
N ILE A 254 30.30 22.96 -10.58
CA ILE A 254 28.84 23.18 -10.71
C ILE A 254 28.18 22.00 -11.42
N GLN A 255 28.81 21.46 -12.46
CA GLN A 255 28.29 20.28 -13.14
C GLN A 255 28.23 19.05 -12.22
N SER A 256 29.25 18.86 -11.37
CA SER A 256 29.27 17.80 -10.36
C SER A 256 28.16 17.98 -9.32
N MET A 257 27.99 19.20 -8.82
CA MET A 257 26.93 19.54 -7.87
C MET A 257 25.53 19.32 -8.47
N MET A 258 25.29 19.79 -9.69
CA MET A 258 24.02 19.62 -10.41
C MET A 258 23.74 18.15 -10.73
N SER A 259 24.76 17.36 -11.09
CA SER A 259 24.62 15.92 -11.30
C SER A 259 24.22 15.20 -10.00
N LYS A 260 24.85 15.53 -8.88
CA LYS A 260 24.45 15.00 -7.57
C LYS A 260 23.01 15.42 -7.22
N TYR A 261 22.66 16.68 -7.48
CA TYR A 261 21.34 17.21 -7.17
C TYR A 261 20.24 16.51 -7.98
N SER A 262 20.40 16.41 -9.30
CA SER A 262 19.46 15.65 -10.16
C SER A 262 19.30 14.19 -9.71
N GLY A 263 20.37 13.56 -9.22
CA GLY A 263 20.32 12.24 -8.61
C GLY A 263 19.42 12.17 -7.36
N ASP A 264 19.50 13.16 -6.48
CA ASP A 264 18.66 13.27 -5.28
C ASP A 264 17.18 13.53 -5.66
N VAL A 265 16.91 14.40 -6.64
CA VAL A 265 15.55 14.63 -7.18
C VAL A 265 14.98 13.36 -7.79
N GLY A 266 15.76 12.65 -8.60
CA GLY A 266 15.34 11.37 -9.20
C GLY A 266 14.95 10.32 -8.15
N ARG A 267 15.71 10.22 -7.06
CA ARG A 267 15.39 9.33 -5.93
C ARG A 267 14.09 9.72 -5.23
N ALA A 268 13.83 11.02 -5.05
CA ALA A 268 12.58 11.50 -4.46
C ALA A 268 11.37 11.13 -5.33
N VAL A 269 11.47 11.30 -6.65
CA VAL A 269 10.42 10.94 -7.62
C VAL A 269 10.16 9.43 -7.60
N ILE A 270 11.21 8.61 -7.68
CA ILE A 270 11.09 7.14 -7.60
C ILE A 270 10.47 6.72 -6.26
N GLY A 271 10.91 7.35 -5.16
CA GLY A 271 10.35 7.15 -3.83
C GLY A 271 8.85 7.43 -3.80
N ALA A 272 8.40 8.53 -4.40
CA ALA A 272 6.98 8.84 -4.51
C ALA A 272 6.21 7.77 -5.30
N PHE A 273 6.74 7.30 -6.43
CA PHE A 273 6.11 6.24 -7.23
C PHE A 273 6.01 4.89 -6.52
N ILE A 274 6.91 4.59 -5.58
CA ILE A 274 6.85 3.36 -4.78
C ILE A 274 5.85 3.55 -3.63
N TRP A 275 5.98 4.64 -2.87
CA TRP A 275 5.28 4.80 -1.61
C TRP A 275 3.84 5.30 -1.78
N VAL A 276 3.55 6.16 -2.76
CA VAL A 276 2.18 6.66 -2.96
C VAL A 276 1.19 5.52 -3.27
N PRO A 277 1.45 4.61 -4.24
CA PRO A 277 0.58 3.45 -4.46
C PRO A 277 0.48 2.55 -3.23
N TYR A 278 1.58 2.36 -2.49
CA TYR A 278 1.58 1.60 -1.25
C TYR A 278 0.58 2.19 -0.24
N PHE A 279 0.61 3.49 0.03
CA PHE A 279 -0.33 4.15 0.95
C PHE A 279 -1.78 4.14 0.43
N LEU A 280 -1.99 4.09 -0.89
CA LEU A 280 -3.33 4.01 -1.48
C LEU A 280 -3.95 2.62 -1.36
N VAL A 281 -3.18 1.58 -1.69
CA VAL A 281 -3.69 0.20 -1.90
C VAL A 281 -3.52 -0.68 -0.66
N SER A 282 -2.47 -0.50 0.14
CA SER A 282 -2.06 -1.43 1.19
C SER A 282 -3.15 -1.72 2.23
N LYS A 283 -3.53 -3.00 2.36
CA LYS A 283 -4.43 -3.50 3.41
C LYS A 283 -3.87 -3.18 4.82
N ARG A 284 -2.56 -3.25 5.02
CA ARG A 284 -1.88 -2.94 6.30
C ARG A 284 -2.05 -1.48 6.70
N VAL A 285 -1.88 -0.54 5.77
CA VAL A 285 -2.05 0.90 6.04
C VAL A 285 -3.50 1.18 6.46
N LYS A 286 -4.47 0.66 5.71
CA LYS A 286 -5.90 0.82 6.00
C LYS A 286 -6.31 0.26 7.37
N ARG A 287 -5.71 -0.87 7.77
CA ARG A 287 -6.00 -1.54 9.05
C ARG A 287 -5.24 -0.96 10.25
N THR A 288 -4.08 -0.34 10.01
CA THR A 288 -3.28 0.29 11.07
C THR A 288 -3.77 1.70 11.38
N LEU A 289 -4.13 2.48 10.35
CA LEU A 289 -4.56 3.88 10.48
C LEU A 289 -6.08 3.98 10.64
N THR A 290 -6.58 3.68 11.83
CA THR A 290 -8.03 3.58 12.10
C THR A 290 -8.59 4.67 13.01
N LYS A 291 -7.73 5.41 13.74
CA LYS A 291 -8.11 6.46 14.69
C LYS A 291 -8.18 7.85 14.04
#